data_AF-A0A4Q5HF97-F1
#
_entry.id   AF-A0A4Q5HF97-F1
#
_cell.length_a   1.000
_cell.length_b   1.000
_cell.length_c   1.000
_cell.angle_alpha   90.00
_cell.angle_beta   90.00
_cell.angle_gamma   90.00
#
_symmetry.space_group_name_H-M   'P 1'
#
loop_
_entity.id
_entity.type
_entity.pdbx_description
1 polymer ?
#
loop_
_entity_poly.entity_id
_entity_poly.type
_entity_poly.pdbx_seq_one_letter_code
_entity_poly.pdbx_strand_id
1 'polypeptide(L)' 'VYVFEAIMFPTIFAISLKGLGGKTKRASSFLMMSPVGGAVGPVLMGYVADNSTMSLSFIIPFVSFCIVLFYSWYADVERN' A
#
# COMPACT_ATOMS: atom_id res chain seq x y z
N VAL A 1 -2.12 -15.27 5.77
CA VAL A 1 -2.09 -14.12 4.85
C VAL A 1 -2.67 -12.87 5.51
N TYR A 2 -3.93 -12.88 5.97
CA TYR A 2 -4.58 -11.71 6.59
C TYR A 2 -3.84 -11.10 7.80
N VAL A 3 -3.12 -11.91 8.60
CA VAL A 3 -2.35 -11.41 9.76
C VAL A 3 -1.20 -10.48 9.33
N PHE A 4 -0.55 -10.76 8.19
CA PHE A 4 0.53 -9.94 7.67
C PHE A 4 0.01 -8.67 6.98
N GLU A 5 -1.17 -8.74 6.38
CA GLU A 5 -1.80 -7.60 5.71
C GLU A 5 -2.34 -6.57 6.72
N ALA A 6 -2.90 -7.05 7.83
CA ALA A 6 -3.50 -6.21 8.87
C ALA A 6 -2.48 -5.26 9.55
N ILE A 7 -1.19 -5.62 9.60
CA ILE A 7 -0.16 -4.79 10.21
C ILE A 7 0.42 -3.75 9.25
N MET A 8 0.32 -3.93 7.93
CA MET A 8 0.94 -3.01 6.97
C MET A 8 0.29 -1.62 6.99
N PHE A 9 -1.04 -1.55 7.00
CA PHE A 9 -1.75 -0.28 7.02
C PHE A 9 -1.43 0.58 8.26
N PRO A 10 -1.55 0.08 9.51
CA PRO A 10 -1.19 0.86 10.69
C PRO A 10 0.30 1.19 10.77
N THR A 11 1.21 0.33 10.28
CA THR A 11 2.65 0.64 10.23
C THR A 11 2.96 1.76 9.24
N ILE A 12 2.40 1.74 8.02
CA ILE A 12 2.56 2.82 7.03
C ILE A 12 1.97 4.12 7.58
N PHE A 13 0.80 4.06 8.23
CA PHE A 13 0.17 5.22 8.86
C PHE A 13 1.04 5.81 9.98
N ALA A 14 1.63 4.96 10.83
CA ALA A 14 2.52 5.37 11.90
C ALA A 14 3.81 6.01 11.36
N ILE A 15 4.45 5.43 10.34
CA ILE A 15 5.65 5.97 9.70
C ILE A 15 5.36 7.30 9.02
N SER A 16 4.26 7.38 8.26
CA SER A 16 3.87 8.58 7.50
C SER A 16 3.52 9.79 8.38
N LEU A 17 3.07 9.56 9.62
CA LEU A 17 2.72 10.62 10.57
C LEU A 17 3.88 10.98 11.50
N LYS A 18 4.93 10.16 11.56
CA LYS A 18 6.08 10.39 12.44
C LYS A 18 6.91 11.56 11.90
N GLY A 19 7.08 12.60 12.72
CA GLY A 19 7.88 13.78 12.36
C GLY A 19 7.11 14.92 11.68
N LEU A 20 5.80 14.78 11.43
CA LEU A 20 5.03 15.75 10.64
C LEU A 20 4.46 16.95 11.44
N GLY A 21 4.63 16.99 12.76
CA GLY A 21 4.27 18.13 13.62
C GLY A 21 2.84 18.64 13.37
N GLY A 22 2.69 19.94 13.09
CA GLY A 22 1.40 20.58 12.80
C GLY A 22 0.70 20.15 11.50
N LYS A 23 1.39 19.44 10.59
CA LYS A 23 0.81 18.96 9.31
C LYS A 23 0.22 17.55 9.40
N THR A 24 0.36 16.87 10.56
CA THR A 24 -0.18 15.53 10.84
C THR A 24 -1.65 15.40 10.44
N LYS A 25 -2.49 16.39 10.77
CA LYS A 25 -3.94 16.37 10.45
C LYS A 25 -4.21 16.27 8.94
N ARG A 26 -3.40 16.94 8.12
CA ARG A 26 -3.56 16.97 6.66
C ARG A 26 -3.03 15.68 6.02
N ALA A 27 -1.91 15.15 6.52
CA ALA A 27 -1.37 13.87 6.06
C ALA A 27 -2.28 12.69 6.43
N SER A 28 -2.87 12.68 7.63
CA SER A 28 -3.88 11.68 8.01
C SER A 28 -5.07 11.68 7.05
N SER A 29 -5.54 12.85 6.61
CA SER A 29 -6.63 12.94 5.63
C SER A 29 -6.26 12.36 4.26
N PHE A 30 -5.04 12.60 3.79
CA PHE A 30 -4.56 12.01 2.53
C PHE A 30 -4.40 10.49 2.64
N LEU A 31 -3.88 9.99 3.76
CA LEU A 31 -3.75 8.54 4.00
C LEU A 31 -5.14 7.86 4.05
N MET A 32 -6.15 8.54 4.59
CA MET A 32 -7.54 8.02 4.61
C MET A 32 -8.22 8.01 3.24
N MET A 33 -7.67 8.68 2.22
CA MET A 33 -8.10 8.55 0.82
C MET A 33 -7.43 7.38 0.09
N SER A 34 -6.34 6.83 0.66
CA SER A 34 -5.58 5.72 0.08
C SER A 34 -6.36 4.42 -0.17
N PRO A 35 -7.44 4.07 0.58
CA PRO A 35 -8.27 2.90 0.27
C PRO A 35 -8.91 2.93 -1.12
N VAL A 36 -9.00 4.11 -1.77
CA VAL A 36 -9.50 4.20 -3.16
C VAL A 36 -8.63 3.40 -4.13
N GLY A 37 -7.33 3.29 -3.88
CA GLY A 37 -6.42 2.44 -4.67
C GLY A 37 -6.72 0.94 -4.50
N GLY A 38 -7.31 0.56 -3.37
CA GLY A 38 -7.79 -0.80 -3.11
C GLY A 38 -9.01 -1.19 -3.95
N ALA A 39 -9.75 -0.24 -4.54
CA ALA A 39 -10.79 -0.52 -5.53
C ALA A 39 -10.21 -0.64 -6.95
N VAL A 40 -9.11 0.08 -7.23
CA VAL A 40 -8.41 0.04 -8.53
C VAL A 40 -7.70 -1.29 -8.73
N GLY A 41 -7.07 -1.85 -7.68
CA GLY A 41 -6.37 -3.15 -7.73
C GLY A 41 -7.25 -4.33 -8.22
N PRO A 42 -8.42 -4.57 -7.63
CA PRO A 42 -9.38 -5.59 -8.06
C PRO A 42 -9.93 -5.35 -9.46
N VAL A 43 -10.16 -4.11 -9.86
CA VAL A 43 -10.62 -3.78 -11.22
C VAL A 43 -9.55 -4.13 -12.26
N LEU A 44 -8.29 -3.79 -11.98
CA LEU A 44 -7.14 -4.20 -12.81
C LEU A 44 -6.95 -5.72 -12.82
N MET A 45 -7.10 -6.37 -11.67
CA MET A 45 -7.00 -7.83 -11.53
C MET A 45 -8.12 -8.55 -12.30
N GLY A 46 -9.34 -8.00 -12.30
CA GLY A 46 -10.48 -8.49 -13.07
C GLY A 46 -10.29 -8.32 -14.57
N TYR A 47 -9.78 -7.17 -15.01
CA TYR A 47 -9.49 -6.92 -16.44
C TYR A 47 -8.39 -7.83 -16.98
N VAL A 48 -7.37 -8.10 -16.16
CA VAL A 48 -6.28 -9.04 -16.51
C VAL A 48 -6.77 -10.50 -16.49
N ALA A 49 -7.67 -10.85 -15.56
CA ALA A 49 -8.26 -12.19 -15.48
C ALA A 49 -9.10 -12.54 -16.73
N ASP A 50 -9.74 -11.56 -17.36
CA ASP A 50 -10.51 -11.75 -18.60
C ASP A 50 -9.63 -12.06 -19.83
N ASN A 51 -8.34 -11.71 -19.81
CA ASN A 51 -7.45 -11.89 -20.97
C ASN A 51 -6.45 -13.04 -20.84
N SER A 52 -6.05 -13.47 -19.64
CA SER A 52 -5.07 -14.56 -19.49
C SER A 52 -5.16 -15.20 -18.10
N THR A 53 -5.51 -16.50 -18.08
CA THR A 53 -5.41 -17.49 -17.00
C THR A 53 -5.11 -16.97 -15.58
N MET A 54 -6.04 -17.24 -14.65
CA MET A 54 -6.08 -16.96 -13.18
C MET A 54 -4.73 -16.90 -12.42
N SER A 55 -3.69 -17.58 -12.90
CA SER A 55 -2.32 -17.52 -12.36
C SER A 55 -1.61 -16.17 -12.53
N LEU A 56 -1.86 -15.42 -13.62
CA LEU A 56 -1.23 -14.09 -13.82
C LEU A 56 -1.81 -13.02 -12.89
N SER A 57 -3.02 -13.22 -12.40
CA SER A 57 -3.64 -12.33 -11.42
C SER A 57 -2.82 -12.23 -10.12
N PHE A 58 -2.01 -13.24 -9.77
CA PHE A 58 -1.14 -13.20 -8.59
C PHE A 58 0.06 -12.24 -8.73
N ILE A 59 0.40 -11.79 -9.94
CA ILE A 59 1.50 -10.82 -10.12
C ILE A 59 1.13 -9.43 -9.59
N ILE A 60 -0.15 -9.07 -9.64
CA ILE A 60 -0.66 -7.78 -9.16
C ILE A 60 -0.47 -7.59 -7.64
N PRO A 61 -0.93 -8.50 -6.76
CA PRO A 61 -0.66 -8.39 -5.34
C PRO A 61 0.84 -8.50 -5.04
N PHE A 62 1.60 -9.30 -5.81
CA PHE A 62 3.06 -9.40 -5.63
C PHE A 62 3.77 -8.06 -5.87
N VAL A 63 3.44 -7.36 -6.96
CA VAL A 63 3.97 -6.02 -7.26
C VAL A 63 3.56 -5.01 -6.19
N SER A 64 2.32 -5.07 -5.70
CA SER A 64 1.84 -4.19 -4.62
C SER A 64 2.66 -4.37 -3.33
N PHE A 65 2.96 -5.62 -2.94
CA PHE A 65 3.84 -5.90 -1.81
C PHE A 65 5.28 -5.40 -2.04
N CYS A 66 5.83 -5.54 -3.24
CA CYS A 66 7.15 -4.99 -3.58
C CYS A 66 7.21 -3.46 -3.42
N ILE A 67 6.17 -2.74 -3.84
CA ILE A 67 6.09 -1.27 -3.69
C ILE A 67 6.06 -0.88 -2.20
N VAL A 68 5.28 -1.59 -1.37
CA VAL A 68 5.22 -1.36 0.08
C VAL A 68 6.57 -1.65 0.76
N LEU A 69 7.27 -2.69 0.31
CA LEU A 69 8.63 -3.02 0.76
C LEU A 69 9.62 -1.89 0.44
N PHE A 70 9.58 -1.38 -0.80
CA PHE A 70 10.45 -0.29 -1.23
C PHE A 70 10.15 1.00 -0.47
N TYR A 71 8.87 1.30 -0.22
CA TYR A 71 8.45 2.43 0.61
C TYR A 71 8.96 2.33 2.04
N SER A 72 8.85 1.14 2.66
CA SER A 72 9.36 0.92 4.02
C SER A 72 10.89 1.03 4.09
N TRP A 73 11.59 0.54 3.06
CA TRP A 73 13.04 0.65 2.97
C TRP A 73 13.49 2.12 2.79
N TYR A 74 12.83 2.86 1.90
CA TYR A 74 13.08 4.29 1.70
C TYR A 74 12.80 5.11 2.98
N ALA A 75 11.72 4.79 3.70
CA ALA A 75 11.42 5.45 4.97
C ALA A 75 12.42 5.14 6.10
N ASP A 76 13.12 4.01 6.04
CA ASP A 76 14.22 3.71 6.96
C ASP A 76 15.54 4.39 6.53
N VAL A 77 15.74 4.62 5.23
CA VAL A 77 16.86 5.41 4.70
C VAL A 77 16.77 6.88 5.08
N GLU A 78 15.58 7.48 5.10
CA GLU A 78 15.39 8.87 5.56
C GLU A 78 15.62 9.04 7.08
N ARG A 79 15.88 7.93 7.81
CA ARG A 79 16.17 7.90 9.25
C ARG A 79 17.67 7.84 9.60
N ASN A 80 18.58 7.63 8.64
CA ASN A 80 20.05 7.70 8.82
C ASN A 80 20.63 9.00 8.26
#